data_AF-A0A958FEM4-F1
#
_entry.id   AF-A0A958FEM4-F1
#
_cell.length_a   1.000
_cell.length_b   1.000
_cell.length_c   1.000
_cell.angle_alpha   90.00
_cell.angle_beta   90.00
_cell.angle_gamma   90.00
#
_symmetry.space_group_name_H-M   'P 1'
#
loop_
_entity.id
_entity.type
_entity.pdbx_description
1 polymer ?
#
loop_
_entity_poly.entity_id
_entity_poly.type
_entity_poly.pdbx_seq_one_letter_code
_entity_poly.pdbx_strand_id
1 'polypeptide(L)' 'MTTKRSEISVFWFRRDLRLEDNRGLHQALQGGRPVLPLFIFDQAILEALPDRRDRRVEFIHRCLA' A
#
# COMPACT_ATOMS: atom_id res chain seq x y z
N MET A 1 4.28 -25.79 -20.34
CA MET A 1 4.93 -25.38 -19.08
C MET A 1 3.84 -24.96 -18.10
N THR A 2 3.67 -25.69 -17.00
CA THR A 2 2.68 -25.37 -15.97
C THR A 2 3.30 -24.37 -15.00
N THR A 3 2.85 -23.12 -15.01
CA THR A 3 3.27 -22.09 -14.04
C THR A 3 2.72 -22.41 -12.66
N LYS A 4 3.61 -22.72 -11.71
CA LYS A 4 3.26 -22.90 -10.29
C LYS A 4 3.09 -21.51 -9.65
N ARG A 5 1.90 -21.19 -9.15
CA ARG A 5 1.67 -19.97 -8.36
C ARG A 5 2.08 -20.21 -6.91
N SER A 6 2.96 -19.36 -6.38
CA SER A 6 3.30 -19.32 -4.96
C SER A 6 2.32 -18.44 -4.19
N GLU A 7 2.04 -18.82 -2.94
CA GLU A 7 1.28 -17.97 -2.02
C GLU A 7 2.10 -16.73 -1.65
N ILE A 8 1.44 -15.57 -1.57
CA ILE A 8 2.05 -14.30 -1.16
C ILE A 8 1.20 -13.64 -0.08
N SER A 9 1.82 -12.77 0.72
CA SER A 9 1.13 -11.91 1.67
C SER A 9 0.99 -10.51 1.07
N VAL A 10 -0.23 -9.99 0.94
CA VAL A 10 -0.43 -8.62 0.47
C VAL A 10 -0.43 -7.68 1.68
N PHE A 11 0.44 -6.67 1.65
CA PHE A 11 0.44 -5.61 2.65
C PHE A 11 -0.07 -4.32 2.02
N TRP A 12 -1.31 -3.97 2.34
CA TRP A 12 -1.95 -2.77 1.81
C TRP A 12 -1.70 -1.56 2.71
N PHE A 13 -0.79 -0.70 2.26
CA PHE A 13 -0.61 0.63 2.82
C PHE A 13 -1.86 1.49 2.58
N ARG A 14 -2.42 2.03 3.67
CA ARG A 14 -3.53 3.00 3.63
C ARG A 14 -3.07 4.34 4.23
N ARG A 15 -3.46 4.65 5.45
CA ARG A 15 -3.09 5.93 6.10
C ARG A 15 -1.68 5.94 6.67
N ASP A 16 -1.15 4.78 7.01
CA ASP A 16 0.20 4.64 7.59
C ASP A 16 1.17 4.19 6.50
N LEU A 17 1.89 5.15 5.91
CA LEU A 17 2.87 4.94 4.83
C LEU A 17 4.30 4.69 5.35
N ARG A 18 4.46 4.35 6.63
CA ARG A 18 5.79 4.15 7.24
C ARG A 18 6.27 2.71 7.05
N LEU A 19 7.56 2.58 6.72
CA LEU A 19 8.27 1.29 6.72
C LEU A 19 8.78 0.93 8.12
N GLU A 20 9.26 1.94 8.84
CA GLU A 20 9.74 1.80 10.21
C GLU A 20 8.57 1.84 11.21
N ASP A 21 8.69 1.09 12.30
CA ASP A 21 7.69 1.02 13.37
C ASP A 21 6.26 0.67 12.88
N ASN A 22 6.17 -0.16 11.83
CA ASN A 22 4.91 -0.63 11.30
C ASN A 22 4.66 -2.09 11.72
N ARG A 23 3.87 -2.27 12.80
CA ARG A 23 3.56 -3.60 13.36
C ARG A 23 2.94 -4.55 12.33
N GLY A 24 2.07 -4.04 11.46
CA GLY A 24 1.41 -4.87 10.43
C GLY A 24 2.42 -5.36 9.38
N LEU A 25 3.28 -4.46 8.91
CA LEU A 25 4.33 -4.80 7.95
C LEU A 25 5.32 -5.80 8.57
N HIS A 26 5.71 -5.56 9.82
CA HIS A 26 6.57 -6.46 10.58
C HIS A 26 5.97 -7.87 10.67
N GLN A 27 4.70 -7.99 11.05
CA GLN A 27 4.02 -9.29 11.12
C GLN A 27 3.94 -9.98 9.75
N ALA A 28 3.67 -9.24 8.67
CA ALA A 28 3.65 -9.79 7.32
C ALA A 28 5.01 -10.37 6.91
N LEU A 29 6.10 -9.64 7.21
CA LEU A 29 7.48 -10.07 6.92
C LEU A 29 7.90 -11.30 7.74
N GLN A 30 7.40 -11.45 8.97
CA GLN A 30 7.65 -12.64 9.80
C GLN A 30 6.85 -13.88 9.34
N GLY A 31 5.88 -13.74 8.43
CA GLY A 31 4.98 -14.81 8.00
C GLY A 31 5.56 -15.86 7.05
N GLY A 32 6.85 -15.76 6.68
CA GLY A 32 7.55 -16.74 5.84
C GLY A 32 7.09 -16.81 4.38
N ARG A 33 6.28 -15.85 3.93
CA ARG A 33 5.78 -15.71 2.56
C ARG A 33 6.33 -14.44 1.93
N PRO A 34 6.58 -14.40 0.61
CA PRO A 34 6.88 -13.14 -0.07
C PRO A 34 5.79 -12.10 0.22
N VAL A 35 6.19 -10.91 0.63
CA VAL A 35 5.28 -9.81 0.94
C VAL A 35 5.21 -8.89 -0.28
N LEU A 36 3.99 -8.62 -0.76
CA LEU A 36 3.71 -7.61 -1.76
C LEU A 36 3.17 -6.35 -1.06
N PRO A 37 4.03 -5.35 -0.79
CA PRO A 37 3.58 -4.03 -0.39
C PRO A 37 2.88 -3.33 -1.55
N LEU A 38 1.72 -2.71 -1.29
CA LEU A 38 1.04 -1.89 -2.28
C LEU A 38 0.24 -0.76 -1.64
N PHE A 39 0.01 0.29 -2.42
CA PHE A 39 -0.90 1.38 -2.10
C PHE A 39 -1.93 1.49 -3.22
N ILE A 40 -3.20 1.74 -2.89
CA ILE A 40 -4.29 1.83 -3.86
C ILE A 40 -4.85 3.25 -3.82
N PHE A 41 -4.80 3.94 -4.95
CA PHE A 41 -5.55 5.16 -5.19
C PHE A 41 -7.01 4.78 -5.51
N ASP A 42 -7.86 4.87 -4.50
CA ASP A 42 -9.27 4.51 -4.61
C ASP A 42 -10.05 5.64 -5.29
N GLN A 43 -10.69 5.33 -6.42
CA GLN A 43 -11.43 6.31 -7.21
C GLN A 43 -12.59 6.94 -6.43
N ALA A 44 -13.33 6.18 -5.62
CA ALA A 44 -14.44 6.73 -4.83
C ALA A 44 -13.93 7.71 -3.76
N ILE A 45 -12.75 7.45 -3.17
CA ILE A 45 -12.11 8.40 -2.24
C ILE A 45 -11.68 9.66 -2.99
N LEU A 46 -11.05 9.52 -4.15
CA LEU A 46 -10.57 10.66 -4.94
C LEU A 46 -11.72 11.52 -5.47
N GLU A 47 -12.82 10.91 -5.89
CA GLU A 47 -14.02 11.61 -6.37
C GLU A 47 -14.76 12.35 -5.26
N ALA A 48 -14.65 11.89 -4.01
CA ALA A 48 -15.22 12.56 -2.86
C ALA A 48 -14.41 13.79 -2.40
N LEU A 49 -13.22 14.03 -2.97
CA LEU A 49 -12.41 15.20 -2.61
C LEU A 49 -13.02 16.48 -3.23
N PRO A 50 -13.12 17.58 -2.45
CA PRO A 50 -13.69 18.83 -2.94
C PRO A 50 -12.78 19.54 -3.97
N ASP A 51 -11.47 19.27 -3.93
CA ASP A 51 -10.49 19.82 -4.87
C ASP A 51 -9.71 18.69 -5.54
N ARG A 52 -9.61 18.74 -6.87
CA ARG A 52 -8.79 17.82 -7.67
C ARG A 52 -7.28 18.02 -7.48
N ARG A 53 -6.87 19.16 -6.89
CA ARG A 53 -5.48 19.50 -6.55
C ARG A 53 -5.21 19.43 -5.05
N ASP A 54 -5.94 18.56 -4.35
CA ASP A 54 -5.79 18.38 -2.91
C ASP A 54 -4.33 18.06 -2.55
N ARG A 55 -3.73 18.89 -1.69
CA ARG A 55 -2.32 18.79 -1.27
C ARG A 55 -2.02 17.47 -0.56
N ARG A 56 -3.02 16.80 0.01
CA ARG A 56 -2.86 15.48 0.62
C ARG A 56 -2.54 14.41 -0.42
N VAL A 57 -3.13 14.50 -1.61
CA VAL A 57 -2.86 13.57 -2.72
C VAL A 57 -1.44 13.77 -3.24
N GLU A 58 -1.03 15.03 -3.42
CA GLU A 58 0.34 15.37 -3.78
C GLU A 58 1.36 14.87 -2.73
N PHE A 59 1.06 15.05 -1.44
CA PHE A 59 1.88 14.53 -0.35
C PHE A 59 2.01 13.00 -0.42
N ILE A 60 0.91 12.28 -0.63
CA ILE A 60 0.93 10.82 -0.78
C ILE A 60 1.82 10.40 -1.97
N HIS A 61 1.70 11.07 -3.12
CA HIS A 61 2.59 10.81 -4.25
C HIS A 61 4.07 10.97 -3.90
N ARG A 62 4.43 12.00 -3.13
CA ARG A 62 5.82 12.21 -2.68
C ARG A 62 6.30 11.14 -1.71
N CYS A 63 5.43 10.58 -0.89
CA CYS A 63 5.78 9.47 0.00
C CYS A 63 6.00 8.14 -0.74
N LEU A 64 5.46 8.00 -1.96
CA LEU A 64 5.54 6.78 -2.76
C LEU A 64 6.63 6.82 -3.85
N ALA A 65 7.23 7.98 -4.10
CA ALA A 65 8.29 8.20 -5.09
C ALA A 65 9.68 7.91 -4.50
#